data_AF-A0A833M525-F1
#
_entry.id   AF-A0A833M525-F1
#
_cell.length_a   1.000
_cell.length_b   1.000
_cell.length_c   1.000
_cell.angle_alpha   90.00
_cell.angle_beta   90.00
_cell.angle_gamma   90.00
#
_symmetry.space_group_name_H-M   'P 1'
#
loop_
_entity.id
_entity.type
_entity.pdbx_description
1 polymer ?
#
loop_
_entity_poly.entity_id
_entity_poly.type
_entity_poly.pdbx_seq_one_letter_code
_entity_poly.pdbx_strand_id
1 'polypeptide(L)'
;MASGELLLEVRVEEVPARMLPGATRELATRLFEELVARGLTPGEVEAGFTPRRLWLILKGVPEKENDRRTRLVGPARSVAFGADGSPTKAAEGFARRLGIPVGQLRTREFSPNVDESHLTELEAGVAVRVHDPDLAKPAKVKVKGEYVYVPVVLAGRSTPAVLAELVPRLLGGLAWAKTMRWGDGSLAPWVRPVHGIVALFDGGVVPFEFLGVASGRASAGHPTLSPGPFEVADAADWRAQLGARGIEPAPEERRL
;
A
#
# COMPACT_ATOMS: atom_id res chain seq x y z
N MET A 1 -3.03 -12.45 -14.70
CA MET A 1 -3.64 -11.28 -14.01
C MET A 1 -3.10 -10.05 -14.71
N ALA A 2 -3.87 -8.97 -14.78
CA ALA A 2 -3.34 -7.71 -15.30
C ALA A 2 -2.22 -7.21 -14.37
N SER A 3 -1.15 -6.67 -14.95
CA SER A 3 0.03 -6.20 -14.23
C SER A 3 0.54 -4.92 -14.86
N GLY A 4 0.99 -3.99 -14.02
CA GLY A 4 1.49 -2.68 -14.43
C GLY A 4 2.94 -2.44 -14.04
N GLU A 5 3.39 -1.23 -14.33
CA GLU A 5 4.72 -0.71 -14.01
C GLU A 5 4.61 0.43 -12.99
N LEU A 6 5.41 0.38 -11.92
CA LEU A 6 5.61 1.50 -11.01
C LEU A 6 6.87 2.28 -11.44
N LEU A 7 6.75 3.59 -11.60
CA LEU A 7 7.86 4.55 -11.53
C LEU A 7 7.75 5.34 -10.23
N LEU A 8 8.78 5.28 -9.39
CA LEU A 8 8.94 6.14 -8.22
C LEU A 8 10.23 6.94 -8.34
N GLU A 9 10.14 8.24 -8.14
CA GLU A 9 11.27 9.15 -8.01
C GLU A 9 11.08 10.05 -6.81
N VAL A 10 12.13 10.23 -6.02
CA VAL A 10 12.20 11.22 -4.95
C VAL A 10 13.37 12.15 -5.24
N ARG A 11 13.08 13.41 -5.57
CA ARG A 11 14.06 14.47 -5.77
C ARG A 11 14.33 15.18 -4.46
N VAL A 12 15.60 15.32 -4.12
CA VAL A 12 16.07 15.90 -2.85
C VAL A 12 17.19 16.89 -3.09
N GLU A 13 17.47 17.77 -2.12
CA GLU A 13 18.78 18.45 -2.09
C GLU A 13 19.90 17.42 -2.05
N GLU A 14 21.11 17.88 -2.34
CA GLU A 14 22.28 17.02 -2.45
C GLU A 14 22.54 16.18 -1.18
N VAL A 15 22.44 14.87 -1.37
CA VAL A 15 22.77 13.84 -0.37
C VAL A 15 24.19 13.37 -0.61
N PRO A 16 25.01 13.21 0.45
CA PRO A 16 26.35 12.65 0.32
C PRO A 16 26.33 11.28 -0.37
N ALA A 17 27.16 11.10 -1.40
CA ALA A 17 27.17 9.90 -2.25
C ALA A 17 27.22 8.58 -1.46
N ARG A 18 27.97 8.55 -0.34
CA ARG A 18 28.08 7.36 0.53
C ARG A 18 26.77 6.89 1.17
N MET A 19 25.76 7.75 1.27
CA MET A 19 24.49 7.45 1.94
C MET A 19 23.43 6.90 0.97
N LEU A 20 23.57 7.17 -0.33
CA LEU A 20 22.56 6.83 -1.34
C LEU A 20 22.44 5.33 -1.67
N PRO A 21 23.54 4.55 -1.80
CA PRO A 21 23.44 3.12 -2.11
C PRO A 21 22.63 2.35 -1.07
N GLY A 22 22.90 2.59 0.22
CA GLY A 22 22.21 1.93 1.33
C GLY A 22 20.72 2.27 1.37
N ALA A 23 20.40 3.57 1.31
CA ALA A 23 19.02 4.04 1.34
C ALA A 23 18.18 3.57 0.15
N THR A 24 18.77 3.58 -1.06
CA THR A 24 18.09 3.11 -2.28
C THR A 24 17.81 1.61 -2.22
N ARG A 25 18.79 0.81 -1.77
CA ARG A 25 18.63 -0.64 -1.60
C ARG A 25 17.59 -0.96 -0.53
N GLU A 26 17.66 -0.28 0.62
CA GLU A 26 16.70 -0.46 1.71
C GLU A 26 15.27 -0.15 1.27
N LEU A 27 15.06 0.94 0.53
CA LEU A 27 13.75 1.30 -0.03
C LEU A 27 13.24 0.21 -0.98
N ALA A 28 14.08 -0.24 -1.92
CA ALA A 28 13.73 -1.29 -2.88
C ALA A 28 13.38 -2.61 -2.21
N THR A 29 14.22 -3.07 -1.27
CA THR A 29 13.98 -4.31 -0.51
C THR A 29 12.69 -4.24 0.28
N ARG A 30 12.48 -3.18 1.07
CA ARG A 30 11.27 -3.06 1.91
C ARG A 30 10.00 -2.94 1.09
N LEU A 31 10.03 -2.18 -0.01
CA LEU A 31 8.87 -2.05 -0.88
C LEU A 31 8.53 -3.39 -1.53
N PHE A 32 9.54 -4.11 -2.04
CA PHE A 32 9.36 -5.45 -2.60
C PHE A 32 8.75 -6.42 -1.58
N GLU A 33 9.33 -6.50 -0.37
CA GLU A 33 8.85 -7.39 0.70
C GLU A 33 7.40 -7.09 1.11
N GLU A 34 7.05 -5.81 1.26
CA GLU A 34 5.68 -5.39 1.60
C GLU A 34 4.68 -5.70 0.48
N LEU A 35 5.08 -5.57 -0.78
CA LEU A 35 4.25 -5.95 -1.93
C LEU A 35 4.07 -7.47 -2.01
N VAL A 36 5.14 -8.27 -1.85
CA VAL A 36 5.08 -9.74 -1.81
C VAL A 36 4.17 -10.23 -0.69
N ALA A 37 4.26 -9.64 0.51
CA ALA A 37 3.39 -9.98 1.64
C ALA A 37 1.89 -9.74 1.36
N ARG A 38 1.57 -8.91 0.37
CA ARG A 38 0.20 -8.60 -0.08
C ARG A 38 -0.21 -9.38 -1.34
N GLY A 39 0.64 -10.27 -1.85
CA GLY A 39 0.43 -10.99 -3.10
C GLY A 39 0.60 -10.12 -4.35
N LEU A 40 1.26 -8.96 -4.22
CA LEU A 40 1.56 -8.02 -5.30
C LEU A 40 3.00 -8.18 -5.80
N THR A 41 3.47 -9.43 -5.96
CA THR A 41 4.88 -9.72 -6.29
C THR A 41 5.29 -9.08 -7.62
N PRO A 42 6.24 -8.12 -7.63
CA PRO A 42 6.82 -7.59 -8.86
C PRO A 42 7.61 -8.66 -9.62
N GLY A 43 7.60 -8.59 -10.95
CA GLY A 43 8.41 -9.45 -11.81
C GLY A 43 9.86 -8.97 -11.91
N GLU A 44 10.08 -7.65 -11.96
CA GLU A 44 11.40 -7.02 -12.01
C GLU A 44 11.48 -5.84 -11.05
N VAL A 45 12.68 -5.60 -10.53
CA VAL A 45 13.00 -4.49 -9.64
C VAL A 45 14.26 -3.82 -10.15
N GLU A 46 14.14 -2.57 -10.56
CA GLU A 46 15.26 -1.69 -10.88
C GLU A 46 15.27 -0.54 -9.88
N ALA A 47 16.45 -0.17 -9.39
CA ALA A 47 16.58 0.96 -8.47
C ALA A 47 17.92 1.66 -8.68
N GLY A 48 17.95 2.95 -8.42
CA GLY A 48 19.17 3.73 -8.53
C GLY A 48 19.05 5.10 -7.91
N PHE A 49 20.11 5.87 -8.05
CA PHE A 49 20.20 7.18 -7.44
C PHE A 49 21.18 8.08 -8.17
N THR A 50 20.96 9.39 -8.12
CA THR A 50 21.97 10.45 -8.36
C THR A 50 22.15 11.22 -7.03
N PRO A 51 23.12 12.16 -6.90
CA PRO A 51 23.27 12.96 -5.67
C PRO A 51 21.99 13.65 -5.18
N ARG A 52 21.02 13.89 -6.08
CA ARG A 52 19.76 14.62 -5.81
C ARG A 52 18.50 13.79 -6.11
N ARG A 53 18.64 12.48 -6.34
CA ARG A 53 17.53 11.63 -6.81
C ARG A 53 17.67 10.22 -6.26
N LEU A 54 16.60 9.67 -5.70
CA LEU A 54 16.42 8.23 -5.53
C LEU A 54 15.29 7.80 -6.45
N TRP A 55 15.41 6.65 -7.10
CA TRP A 55 14.37 6.15 -8.00
C TRP A 55 14.26 4.64 -7.98
N LEU A 56 13.05 4.16 -8.23
CA LEU A 56 12.70 2.75 -8.35
C LEU A 56 11.77 2.55 -9.55
N ILE A 57 11.99 1.49 -10.31
CA ILE A 57 11.07 0.99 -11.33
C ILE A 57 10.73 -0.45 -10.99
N LEU A 58 9.45 -0.77 -10.82
CA LEU A 58 8.97 -2.14 -10.61
C LEU A 58 8.11 -2.54 -11.79
N LYS A 59 8.42 -3.64 -12.46
CA LYS A 59 7.61 -4.15 -13.60
C LYS A 59 6.86 -5.40 -13.22
N GLY A 60 5.74 -5.63 -13.91
CA GLY A 60 4.93 -6.84 -13.71
C GLY A 60 4.26 -6.89 -12.34
N VAL A 61 3.99 -5.74 -11.72
CA VAL A 61 3.29 -5.69 -10.44
C VAL A 61 1.79 -5.94 -10.69
N PRO A 62 1.15 -6.93 -10.04
CA PRO A 62 -0.28 -7.13 -10.17
C PRO A 62 -1.05 -5.83 -9.89
N GLU A 63 -2.13 -5.56 -10.62
CA GLU A 63 -2.89 -4.30 -10.46
C GLU A 63 -3.73 -4.23 -9.18
N LYS A 64 -3.91 -5.36 -8.49
CA LYS A 64 -4.79 -5.48 -7.34
C LYS A 64 -4.34 -6.63 -6.43
N GLU A 65 -4.48 -6.43 -5.12
CA GLU A 65 -4.33 -7.52 -4.14
C GLU A 65 -5.35 -8.64 -4.45
N ASN A 66 -5.03 -9.87 -4.05
CA ASN A 66 -6.02 -10.95 -4.11
C ASN A 66 -7.20 -10.65 -3.19
N ASP A 67 -8.41 -11.00 -3.63
CA ASP A 67 -9.58 -10.99 -2.76
C ASP A 67 -9.32 -11.93 -1.56
N ARG A 68 -9.48 -11.42 -0.34
CA ARG A 68 -9.28 -12.20 0.89
C ARG A 68 -10.60 -12.70 1.40
N ARG A 69 -10.68 -14.00 1.64
CA ARG A 69 -11.88 -14.62 2.22
C ARG A 69 -11.71 -14.70 3.74
N THR A 70 -12.68 -14.19 4.48
CA THR A 70 -12.67 -14.26 5.95
C THR A 70 -14.10 -14.40 6.49
N ARG A 71 -14.27 -14.30 7.81
CA ARG A 71 -15.57 -14.35 8.48
C ARG A 71 -15.71 -13.13 9.38
N LEU A 72 -16.87 -12.49 9.31
CA LEU A 72 -17.23 -11.46 10.28
C LEU A 72 -18.07 -12.09 11.38
N VAL A 73 -17.53 -12.07 12.60
CA VAL A 73 -18.22 -12.53 13.79
C VAL A 73 -19.09 -11.39 14.32
N GLY A 74 -20.36 -11.69 14.56
CA GLY A 74 -21.34 -10.78 15.13
C GLY A 74 -21.62 -11.08 16.60
N PRO A 75 -22.81 -10.74 17.12
CA PRO A 75 -23.19 -11.02 18.51
C PRO A 75 -23.22 -12.53 18.83
N ALA A 76 -23.17 -12.87 20.12
CA ALA A 76 -23.42 -14.24 20.58
C ALA A 76 -24.80 -14.72 20.10
N ARG A 77 -24.96 -16.02 19.82
CA ARG A 77 -26.22 -16.59 19.35
C ARG A 77 -27.38 -16.24 20.28
N SER A 78 -27.16 -16.35 21.59
CA SER A 78 -28.15 -16.03 22.63
C SER A 78 -28.55 -14.55 22.67
N VAL A 79 -27.75 -13.67 22.08
CA VAL A 79 -28.05 -12.24 21.92
C VAL A 79 -28.66 -11.97 20.55
N ALA A 80 -28.26 -12.73 19.53
CA ALA A 80 -28.71 -12.58 18.15
C ALA A 80 -30.14 -13.11 17.93
N PHE A 81 -30.53 -14.17 18.64
CA PHE A 81 -31.83 -14.80 18.50
C PHE A 81 -32.52 -14.98 19.85
N GLY A 82 -33.83 -14.77 19.89
CA GLY A 82 -34.68 -15.10 21.03
C GLY A 82 -34.82 -16.61 21.23
N ALA A 83 -35.43 -17.02 22.34
CA ALA A 83 -35.66 -18.43 22.66
C ALA A 83 -36.56 -19.14 21.63
N ASP A 84 -37.43 -18.39 20.95
CA ASP A 84 -38.30 -18.82 19.86
C ASP A 84 -37.61 -18.85 18.49
N GLY A 85 -36.32 -18.48 18.43
CA GLY A 85 -35.56 -18.35 17.19
C GLY A 85 -35.80 -17.04 16.44
N SER A 86 -36.61 -16.11 16.96
CA SER A 86 -36.83 -14.82 16.34
C SER A 86 -35.56 -13.95 16.37
N PRO A 87 -35.26 -13.19 15.30
CA PRO A 87 -34.08 -12.33 15.27
C PRO A 87 -34.27 -11.13 16.21
N THR A 88 -33.23 -10.79 16.97
CA THR A 88 -33.22 -9.58 17.81
C THR A 88 -32.73 -8.37 17.02
N LYS A 89 -32.90 -7.17 17.60
CA LYS A 89 -32.32 -5.91 17.07
C LYS A 89 -30.80 -6.01 16.86
N ALA A 90 -30.10 -6.84 17.64
CA ALA A 90 -28.66 -7.04 17.48
C ALA A 90 -28.34 -7.81 16.19
N ALA A 91 -29.08 -8.87 15.90
CA ALA A 91 -28.95 -9.61 14.64
C ALA A 91 -29.35 -8.75 13.43
N GLU A 92 -30.46 -8.00 13.53
CA GLU A 92 -30.93 -7.10 12.49
C GLU A 92 -29.93 -5.98 12.19
N GLY A 93 -29.38 -5.35 13.22
CA GLY A 93 -28.36 -4.31 13.07
C GLY A 93 -27.08 -4.83 12.42
N PHE A 94 -26.64 -6.03 12.82
CA PHE A 94 -25.49 -6.68 12.23
C PHE A 94 -25.71 -7.03 10.75
N ALA A 95 -26.85 -7.64 10.41
CA ALA A 95 -27.19 -7.98 9.04
C ALA A 95 -27.35 -6.73 8.15
N ARG A 96 -28.01 -5.67 8.67
CA ARG A 96 -28.19 -4.40 7.97
C ARG A 96 -26.87 -3.70 7.66
N ARG A 97 -25.92 -3.71 8.60
CA ARG A 97 -24.55 -3.17 8.39
C ARG A 97 -23.84 -3.86 7.22
N LEU A 98 -24.13 -5.13 6.99
CA LEU A 98 -23.56 -5.94 5.91
C LEU A 98 -24.41 -5.93 4.63
N GLY A 99 -25.57 -5.26 4.64
CA GLY A 99 -26.48 -5.22 3.50
C GLY A 99 -27.14 -6.57 3.16
N ILE A 100 -27.27 -7.48 4.13
CA ILE A 100 -27.86 -8.81 3.93
C ILE A 100 -29.13 -9.02 4.77
N PRO A 101 -30.03 -9.94 4.36
CA PRO A 101 -31.12 -10.38 5.21
C PRO A 101 -30.61 -11.21 6.40
N VAL A 102 -31.29 -11.10 7.55
CA VAL A 102 -30.92 -11.84 8.78
C VAL A 102 -30.89 -13.37 8.56
N GLY A 103 -31.70 -13.89 7.64
CA GLY A 103 -31.69 -15.32 7.27
C GLY A 103 -30.38 -15.81 6.64
N GLN A 104 -29.45 -14.92 6.27
CA GLN A 104 -28.11 -15.30 5.80
C GLN A 104 -27.06 -15.39 6.93
N LEU A 105 -27.42 -15.02 8.17
CA LEU A 105 -26.53 -15.21 9.32
C LEU A 105 -26.38 -16.70 9.63
N ARG A 106 -25.15 -17.16 9.79
CA ARG A 106 -24.82 -18.53 10.24
C ARG A 106 -24.46 -18.51 11.72
N THR A 107 -24.58 -19.63 12.43
CA THR A 107 -24.04 -19.76 13.79
C THR A 107 -22.96 -20.83 13.88
N ARG A 108 -21.98 -20.62 14.76
CA ARG A 108 -20.93 -21.59 15.09
C ARG A 108 -20.31 -21.24 16.43
N GLU A 109 -19.70 -22.22 17.08
CA GLU A 109 -18.87 -22.01 18.26
C GLU A 109 -17.51 -21.40 17.92
N PHE A 110 -17.13 -20.35 18.64
CA PHE A 110 -15.83 -19.67 18.53
C PHE A 110 -15.10 -19.71 19.87
N SER A 111 -13.77 -19.75 19.84
CA SER A 111 -12.91 -19.70 21.03
C SER A 111 -12.06 -18.41 21.06
N PRO A 112 -11.75 -17.86 22.25
CA PRO A 112 -10.88 -16.69 22.36
C PRO A 112 -9.48 -16.97 21.82
N ASN A 113 -8.84 -15.94 21.26
CA ASN A 113 -7.45 -15.95 20.81
C ASN A 113 -7.10 -16.98 19.73
N VAL A 114 -8.09 -17.58 19.06
CA VAL A 114 -7.87 -18.38 17.85
C VAL A 114 -7.95 -17.44 16.66
N ASP A 115 -6.85 -17.34 15.91
CA ASP A 115 -6.85 -16.64 14.63
C ASP A 115 -7.52 -17.53 13.57
N GLU A 116 -8.83 -17.34 13.39
CA GLU A 116 -9.62 -18.07 12.41
C GLU A 116 -9.60 -17.42 11.02
N SER A 117 -8.69 -16.45 10.75
CA SER A 117 -8.58 -15.78 9.45
C SER A 117 -8.06 -16.69 8.33
N HIS A 118 -7.55 -17.90 8.66
CA HIS A 118 -6.96 -18.86 7.74
C HIS A 118 -7.86 -20.06 7.38
N LEU A 119 -9.19 -19.96 7.53
CA LEU A 119 -10.09 -21.07 7.19
C LEU A 119 -10.09 -21.34 5.68
N THR A 120 -9.30 -22.32 5.27
CA THR A 120 -9.05 -22.79 3.89
C THR A 120 -10.25 -23.45 3.25
N GLU A 121 -11.22 -23.91 4.05
CA GLU A 121 -12.47 -24.51 3.57
C GLU A 121 -13.63 -23.57 3.90
N LEU A 122 -14.10 -22.86 2.88
CA LEU A 122 -15.39 -22.22 2.94
C LEU A 122 -16.43 -23.25 2.51
N GLU A 123 -17.30 -23.62 3.45
CA GLU A 123 -18.60 -24.22 3.16
C GLU A 123 -19.28 -23.39 2.06
N ALA A 124 -19.52 -24.02 0.91
CA ALA A 124 -20.18 -23.41 -0.24
C ALA A 124 -21.45 -22.65 0.21
N GLY A 125 -21.52 -21.35 -0.08
CA GLY A 125 -22.70 -20.53 0.19
C GLY A 125 -22.40 -19.03 0.31
N VAL A 126 -23.46 -18.22 0.35
CA VAL A 126 -23.47 -16.76 0.15
C VAL A 126 -22.37 -16.06 0.95
N ALA A 127 -21.37 -15.54 0.23
CA ALA A 127 -20.34 -14.69 0.79
C ALA A 127 -20.64 -13.23 0.44
N VAL A 128 -20.59 -12.34 1.42
CA VAL A 128 -20.81 -10.90 1.19
C VAL A 128 -19.51 -10.30 0.69
N ARG A 129 -19.54 -9.62 -0.46
CA ARG A 129 -18.38 -8.87 -0.93
C ARG A 129 -18.34 -7.52 -0.22
N VAL A 130 -17.26 -7.28 0.52
CA VAL A 130 -17.07 -6.09 1.32
C VAL A 130 -15.91 -5.28 0.71
N HIS A 131 -16.20 -4.03 0.35
CA HIS A 131 -15.21 -3.09 -0.19
C HIS A 131 -14.59 -2.20 0.88
N ASP A 132 -15.30 -2.00 1.99
CA ASP A 132 -14.84 -1.18 3.12
C ASP A 132 -14.04 -2.03 4.12
N PRO A 133 -12.72 -1.79 4.27
CA PRO A 133 -11.88 -2.53 5.22
C PRO A 133 -12.28 -2.30 6.68
N ASP A 134 -13.01 -1.24 7.04
CA ASP A 134 -13.54 -1.05 8.38
C ASP A 134 -14.79 -1.90 8.65
N LEU A 135 -15.55 -2.22 7.59
CA LEU A 135 -16.59 -3.25 7.66
C LEU A 135 -16.00 -4.65 7.82
N ALA A 136 -14.76 -4.84 7.37
CA ALA A 136 -14.04 -6.10 7.36
C ALA A 136 -13.37 -6.50 8.68
N LYS A 137 -13.32 -5.62 9.68
CA LYS A 137 -12.66 -5.92 10.96
C LYS A 137 -13.48 -6.95 11.75
N PRO A 138 -12.95 -8.17 12.01
CA PRO A 138 -13.67 -9.17 12.78
C PRO A 138 -13.81 -8.71 14.23
N ALA A 139 -14.99 -8.91 14.83
CA ALA A 139 -15.15 -8.73 16.26
C ALA A 139 -14.25 -9.71 17.01
N LYS A 140 -13.53 -9.24 18.04
CA LYS A 140 -12.73 -10.13 18.89
C LYS A 140 -13.65 -10.94 19.80
N VAL A 141 -13.66 -12.25 19.61
CA VAL A 141 -14.32 -13.18 20.54
C VAL A 141 -13.52 -13.20 21.84
N LYS A 142 -14.12 -12.68 22.92
CA LYS A 142 -13.49 -12.61 24.26
C LYS A 142 -13.79 -13.83 25.12
N VAL A 143 -14.93 -14.48 24.87
CA VAL A 143 -15.40 -15.63 25.65
C VAL A 143 -15.83 -16.71 24.67
N LYS A 144 -15.44 -17.96 24.96
CA LYS A 144 -15.84 -19.12 24.17
C LYS A 144 -17.36 -19.24 24.17
N GLY A 145 -17.95 -19.49 23.01
CA GLY A 145 -19.39 -19.66 22.89
C GLY A 145 -19.87 -19.66 21.44
N GLU A 146 -21.17 -19.81 21.25
CA GLU A 146 -21.79 -19.77 19.92
C GLU A 146 -22.08 -18.32 19.50
N TYR A 147 -21.66 -17.93 18.30
CA TYR A 147 -21.86 -16.59 17.74
C TYR A 147 -22.49 -16.67 16.35
N VAL A 148 -23.18 -15.61 15.96
CA VAL A 148 -23.52 -15.42 14.55
C VAL A 148 -22.30 -14.99 13.76
N TYR A 149 -22.19 -15.43 12.52
CA TYR A 149 -21.14 -15.01 11.61
C TYR A 149 -21.62 -15.02 10.15
N VAL A 150 -20.85 -14.34 9.30
CA VAL A 150 -21.07 -14.30 7.85
C VAL A 150 -19.74 -14.50 7.14
N PRO A 151 -19.64 -15.43 6.18
CA PRO A 151 -18.52 -15.47 5.25
C PRO A 151 -18.45 -14.18 4.42
N VAL A 152 -17.28 -13.54 4.39
CA VAL A 152 -17.09 -12.34 3.58
C VAL A 152 -15.90 -12.50 2.64
N VAL A 153 -16.03 -11.90 1.46
CA VAL A 153 -14.93 -11.70 0.52
C VAL A 153 -14.55 -10.23 0.60
N LEU A 154 -13.39 -9.97 1.18
CA LEU A 154 -12.78 -8.65 1.17
C LEU A 154 -12.18 -8.43 -0.21
N ALA A 155 -12.70 -7.43 -0.93
CA ALA A 155 -12.12 -7.05 -2.19
C ALA A 155 -10.66 -6.62 -1.94
N GLY A 156 -9.72 -7.20 -2.68
CA GLY A 156 -8.33 -6.73 -2.63
C GLY A 156 -8.25 -5.26 -3.02
N ARG A 157 -7.29 -4.52 -2.47
CA ARG A 157 -7.11 -3.11 -2.84
C ARG A 157 -6.39 -3.02 -4.17
N SER A 158 -6.69 -1.96 -4.94
CA SER A 158 -5.91 -1.63 -6.14
C SER A 158 -4.47 -1.30 -5.73
N THR A 159 -3.49 -1.70 -6.53
CA THR A 159 -2.07 -1.46 -6.29
C THR A 159 -1.73 0.02 -6.09
N PRO A 160 -2.28 0.99 -6.86
CA PRO A 160 -2.10 2.42 -6.57
C PRO A 160 -2.50 2.82 -5.14
N ALA A 161 -3.62 2.30 -4.63
CA ALA A 161 -4.05 2.58 -3.25
C ALA A 161 -3.10 1.98 -2.21
N VAL A 162 -2.56 0.78 -2.47
CA VAL A 162 -1.57 0.14 -1.61
C VAL A 162 -0.26 0.94 -1.62
N LEU A 163 0.21 1.35 -2.79
CA LEU A 163 1.44 2.14 -2.96
C LEU A 163 1.33 3.52 -2.31
N ALA A 164 0.18 4.19 -2.44
CA ALA A 164 -0.09 5.49 -1.80
C ALA A 164 0.04 5.44 -0.26
N GLU A 165 -0.28 4.29 0.36
CA GLU A 165 -0.07 4.06 1.79
C GLU A 165 1.38 3.65 2.10
N LEU A 166 1.95 2.72 1.32
CA LEU A 166 3.24 2.11 1.60
C LEU A 166 4.42 3.06 1.38
N VAL A 167 4.46 3.75 0.24
CA VAL A 167 5.62 4.56 -0.17
C VAL A 167 5.97 5.64 0.86
N PRO A 168 5.06 6.53 1.31
CA PRO A 168 5.42 7.56 2.28
C PRO A 168 5.85 6.97 3.63
N ARG A 169 5.26 5.84 4.06
CA ARG A 169 5.66 5.14 5.29
C ARG A 169 7.08 4.58 5.17
N LEU A 170 7.39 3.92 4.05
CA LEU A 170 8.68 3.31 3.79
C LEU A 170 9.79 4.34 3.61
N LEU A 171 9.48 5.45 2.92
CA LEU A 171 10.32 6.63 2.90
C LEU A 171 10.57 7.06 4.34
N GLY A 172 9.56 7.45 5.12
CA GLY A 172 9.75 7.90 6.51
C GLY A 172 10.56 6.95 7.42
N GLY A 173 10.64 5.66 7.10
CA GLY A 173 11.41 4.65 7.83
C GLY A 173 12.85 4.41 7.35
N LEU A 174 13.37 5.08 6.32
CA LEU A 174 14.75 4.85 5.86
C LEU A 174 15.79 5.27 6.92
N ALA A 175 16.77 4.41 7.14
CA ALA A 175 17.86 4.68 8.07
C ALA A 175 18.92 5.58 7.42
N TRP A 176 19.07 6.80 7.92
CA TRP A 176 20.09 7.73 7.47
C TRP A 176 21.17 7.90 8.54
N ALA A 177 22.44 7.82 8.14
CA ALA A 177 23.59 8.08 9.03
C ALA A 177 23.58 9.50 9.63
N LYS A 178 22.90 10.44 8.97
CA LYS A 178 22.65 11.79 9.48
C LYS A 178 21.27 12.25 9.01
N THR A 179 20.46 12.73 9.93
CA THR A 179 19.15 13.32 9.67
C THR A 179 19.15 14.80 10.04
N MET A 180 18.18 15.54 9.50
CA MET A 180 17.94 16.94 9.81
C MET A 180 16.44 17.14 10.04
N ARG A 181 16.08 18.08 10.91
CA ARG A 181 14.68 18.54 11.06
C ARG A 181 14.44 19.67 10.07
N TRP A 182 13.28 19.66 9.42
CA TRP A 182 12.91 20.61 8.38
C TRP A 182 11.57 21.28 8.71
N GLY A 183 11.35 22.49 8.20
CA GLY A 183 10.15 23.28 8.50
C GLY A 183 10.13 23.80 9.95
N ASP A 184 8.94 23.85 10.55
CA ASP A 184 8.73 24.20 11.96
C ASP A 184 9.11 23.07 12.94
N GLY A 185 9.64 21.96 12.43
CA GLY A 185 9.98 20.78 13.21
C GLY A 185 8.81 19.81 13.46
N SER A 186 7.64 20.04 12.85
CA SER A 186 6.50 19.10 12.84
C SER A 186 6.74 17.87 11.96
N LEU A 187 7.61 17.99 10.96
CA LEU A 187 7.95 16.91 10.04
C LEU A 187 9.02 15.97 10.62
N ALA A 188 8.92 14.68 10.26
CA ALA A 188 9.90 13.68 10.68
C ALA A 188 11.31 14.04 10.18
N PRO A 189 12.37 13.79 10.99
CA PRO A 189 13.73 14.05 10.55
C PRO A 189 14.09 13.29 9.28
N TRP A 190 14.66 13.97 8.29
CA TRP A 190 14.99 13.42 6.98
C TRP A 190 16.36 13.86 6.51
N VAL A 191 16.99 13.13 5.59
CA VAL A 191 18.38 13.38 5.17
C VAL A 191 18.59 14.78 4.60
N ARG A 192 17.64 15.25 3.78
CA ARG A 192 17.68 16.51 3.00
C ARG A 192 16.26 16.94 2.61
N PRO A 193 15.99 18.22 2.29
CA PRO A 193 14.68 18.65 1.81
C PRO A 193 14.30 17.91 0.52
N VAL A 194 13.01 17.54 0.42
CA VAL A 194 12.41 16.96 -0.78
C VAL A 194 11.90 18.10 -1.67
N HIS A 195 12.15 18.02 -2.97
CA HIS A 195 11.73 19.04 -3.95
C HIS A 195 10.66 18.57 -4.93
N GLY A 196 10.45 17.26 -5.05
CA GLY A 196 9.49 16.71 -5.98
C GLY A 196 9.45 15.20 -5.89
N ILE A 197 8.28 14.64 -6.16
CA ILE A 197 8.04 13.21 -6.15
C ILE A 197 7.30 12.86 -7.43
N VAL A 198 7.89 11.97 -8.24
CA VAL A 198 7.15 11.30 -9.31
C VAL A 198 6.70 9.95 -8.78
N ALA A 199 5.40 9.65 -8.88
CA ALA A 199 4.89 8.33 -8.55
C ALA A 199 3.80 7.96 -9.52
N LEU A 200 4.12 7.09 -10.48
CA LEU A 200 3.21 6.63 -11.52
C LEU A 200 3.06 5.13 -11.46
N PHE A 201 1.83 4.64 -11.58
CA PHE A 201 1.53 3.23 -11.77
C PHE A 201 0.74 3.09 -13.07
N ASP A 202 1.33 2.42 -14.05
CA ASP A 202 0.79 2.29 -15.42
C ASP A 202 0.34 3.64 -16.01
N GLY A 203 1.20 4.65 -15.87
CA GLY A 203 0.97 6.03 -16.31
C GLY A 203 -0.01 6.88 -15.47
N GLY A 204 -0.74 6.25 -14.55
CA GLY A 204 -1.62 6.92 -13.59
C GLY A 204 -0.87 7.41 -12.35
N VAL A 205 -1.17 8.61 -11.86
CA VAL A 205 -0.55 9.14 -10.64
C VAL A 205 -0.99 8.32 -9.42
N VAL A 206 -0.03 7.91 -8.59
CA VAL A 206 -0.24 7.32 -7.27
C VAL A 206 -0.27 8.46 -6.24
N PRO A 207 -1.45 8.87 -5.71
CA PRO A 207 -1.56 10.10 -4.93
C PRO A 207 -1.15 9.90 -3.47
N PHE A 208 -0.07 10.56 -3.04
CA PHE A 208 0.32 10.67 -1.64
C PHE A 208 1.10 11.96 -1.41
N GLU A 209 1.33 12.29 -0.14
CA GLU A 209 2.20 13.38 0.28
C GLU A 209 3.32 12.84 1.17
N PHE A 210 4.53 13.38 1.01
CA PHE A 210 5.64 13.11 1.89
C PHE A 210 6.42 14.39 2.19
N LEU A 211 6.53 14.74 3.47
CA LEU A 211 7.22 15.94 3.95
C LEU A 211 6.73 17.24 3.27
N GLY A 212 5.40 17.39 3.09
CA GLY A 212 4.82 18.57 2.45
C GLY A 212 4.86 18.57 0.92
N VAL A 213 5.36 17.50 0.29
CA VAL A 213 5.48 17.38 -1.17
C VAL A 213 4.52 16.31 -1.68
N ALA A 214 3.57 16.73 -2.51
CA ALA A 214 2.65 15.82 -3.19
C ALA A 214 3.36 15.06 -4.32
N SER A 215 3.00 13.80 -4.51
CA SER A 215 3.40 13.02 -5.68
C SER A 215 2.66 13.51 -6.94
N GLY A 216 3.32 13.38 -8.09
CA GLY A 216 2.75 13.73 -9.38
C GLY A 216 3.54 13.14 -10.54
N ARG A 217 3.52 13.84 -11.67
CA ARG A 217 4.25 13.50 -12.91
C ARG A 217 5.40 14.45 -13.23
N ALA A 218 5.57 15.52 -12.46
CA ALA A 218 6.60 16.53 -12.72
C ALA A 218 7.96 16.15 -12.12
N SER A 219 8.90 15.75 -12.96
CA SER A 219 10.34 15.69 -12.61
C SER A 219 11.02 17.03 -12.89
N ALA A 220 12.34 17.11 -12.70
CA ALA A 220 13.16 18.23 -13.16
C ALA A 220 14.58 17.79 -13.49
N GLY A 221 15.23 18.58 -14.35
CA GLY A 221 16.62 18.42 -14.75
C GLY A 221 17.61 18.97 -13.72
N HIS A 222 18.87 19.15 -14.14
CA HIS A 222 19.93 19.64 -13.27
C HIS A 222 19.70 21.14 -12.98
N PRO A 223 19.86 21.62 -11.73
CA PRO A 223 19.58 23.01 -11.38
C PRO A 223 20.31 24.06 -12.22
N THR A 224 21.47 23.72 -12.80
CA THR A 224 22.29 24.63 -13.62
C THR A 224 22.34 24.26 -15.10
N LEU A 225 22.36 22.96 -15.45
CA LEU A 225 22.59 22.52 -16.84
C LEU A 225 21.29 22.34 -17.62
N SER A 226 20.20 22.07 -16.92
CA SER A 226 18.88 21.82 -17.51
C SER A 226 17.78 22.20 -16.50
N PRO A 227 17.69 23.49 -16.10
CA PRO A 227 16.75 23.92 -15.07
C PRO A 227 15.30 23.79 -15.54
N GLY A 228 14.41 23.54 -14.57
CA GLY A 228 12.98 23.58 -14.79
C GLY A 228 12.30 22.20 -14.77
N PRO A 229 10.99 22.17 -14.46
CA PRO A 229 10.24 20.94 -14.41
C PRO A 229 9.91 20.40 -15.80
N PHE A 230 9.65 19.11 -15.88
CA PHE A 230 9.07 18.46 -17.06
C PHE A 230 8.14 17.33 -16.64
N GLU A 231 7.10 17.10 -17.43
CA GLU A 231 6.10 16.07 -17.18
C GLU A 231 6.56 14.74 -17.76
N VAL A 232 6.40 13.65 -16.99
CA VAL A 232 6.69 12.29 -17.47
C VAL A 232 5.43 11.46 -17.64
N ALA A 233 5.38 10.65 -18.70
CA ALA A 233 4.28 9.76 -19.00
C ALA A 233 4.39 8.40 -18.27
N ASP A 234 5.58 7.81 -18.28
CA ASP A 234 5.90 6.49 -17.72
C ASP A 234 7.41 6.37 -17.43
N ALA A 235 7.91 5.18 -17.07
CA ALA A 235 9.33 4.99 -16.77
C ALA A 235 10.24 5.14 -17.99
N ALA A 236 9.77 4.76 -19.18
CA ALA A 236 10.55 4.86 -20.42
C ALA A 236 10.72 6.33 -20.84
N ASP A 237 9.64 7.10 -20.83
CA ASP A 237 9.66 8.54 -21.07
C ASP A 237 10.50 9.27 -20.01
N TRP A 238 10.37 8.90 -18.74
CA TRP A 238 11.21 9.44 -17.67
C TRP A 238 12.71 9.24 -17.93
N ARG A 239 13.14 8.03 -18.33
CA ARG A 239 14.55 7.76 -18.70
C ARG A 239 14.99 8.60 -19.90
N ALA A 240 14.19 8.63 -20.97
CA ALA A 240 14.49 9.40 -22.17
C ALA A 240 14.64 10.90 -21.87
N GLN A 241 13.74 11.45 -21.05
CA GLN A 241 13.74 12.86 -20.68
C GLN A 241 14.90 13.24 -19.74
N LEU A 242 15.35 12.33 -18.87
CA LEU A 242 16.57 12.53 -18.09
C LEU A 242 17.82 12.49 -18.98
N GLY A 243 17.91 11.51 -19.88
CA GLY A 243 19.03 11.38 -20.83
C GLY A 243 19.18 12.61 -21.74
N ALA A 244 18.07 13.12 -22.29
CA ALA A 244 18.05 14.36 -23.08
C ALA A 244 18.52 15.60 -22.31
N ARG A 245 18.55 15.51 -20.97
CA ARG A 245 18.96 16.58 -20.05
C ARG A 245 20.32 16.32 -19.40
N GLY A 246 21.06 15.32 -19.87
CA GLY A 246 22.41 14.98 -19.41
C GLY A 246 22.44 14.29 -18.05
N ILE A 247 21.34 13.66 -17.62
CA ILE A 247 21.26 12.94 -16.35
C ILE A 247 21.21 11.45 -16.63
N GLU A 248 22.24 10.72 -16.21
CA GLU A 248 22.26 9.25 -16.22
C GLU A 248 21.76 8.72 -14.86
N PRO A 249 20.50 8.24 -14.76
CA PRO A 249 19.94 7.74 -13.50
C PRO A 249 20.57 6.43 -13.01
N ALA A 250 21.09 5.56 -13.88
CA ALA A 250 21.66 4.28 -13.51
C ALA A 250 23.12 4.42 -13.05
N PRO A 251 23.47 4.03 -11.81
CA PRO A 251 24.85 4.14 -11.33
C PRO A 251 25.86 3.34 -12.15
N GLU A 252 25.46 2.19 -12.71
CA GLU A 252 26.32 1.28 -13.48
C GLU A 252 26.65 1.83 -14.88
N GLU A 253 25.81 2.70 -15.42
CA GLU A 253 25.94 3.28 -16.76
C GLU A 253 26.71 4.62 -16.74
N ARG A 254 27.02 5.15 -15.55
CA ARG A 254 27.86 6.35 -15.39
C ARG A 254 29.31 6.00 -15.69
N ARG A 255 29.78 6.33 -16.89
CA ARG A 255 31.22 6.44 -17.17
C ARG A 255 31.79 7.57 -16.29
N LEU A 256 32.64 7.20 -15.33
CA LEU A 256 33.45 8.12 -14.53
C LEU A 256 34.62 8.67 -15.36
#